data_AF-A0A3D1H3C1-F1
#
_entry.id   AF-A0A3D1H3C1-F1
#
_cell.length_a   1.000
_cell.length_b   1.000
_cell.length_c   1.000
_cell.angle_alpha   90.00
_cell.angle_beta   90.00
_cell.angle_gamma   90.00
#
_symmetry.space_group_name_H-M   'P 1'
#
loop_
_entity.id
_entity.type
_entity.pdbx_description
1 polymer ?
#
loop_
_entity_poly.entity_id
_entity_poly.type
_entity_poly.pdbx_seq_one_letter_code
_entity_poly.pdbx_strand_id
1 'polypeptide(L)'
;MQLDKTLSFDEFAKASLADWKAKATKDLKEKSLQELTYTTSDGISLDPYYTEENSLVSSNNLSSNWQITLLSSSELEGVEKTITSLSELGKSGGQLLLENLIKAQNETKVYFELGTLFYENIAKLRALRIAFPDTEINAVVPASDDEFTHNNLVRQTIAAASAIIGGANHICILPFNHQDTNQSLRLAKNILLLLKSESYMADIQDAASGSWFLEKLT
;
A
#
# COMPACT_ATOMS: atom_id res chain seq x y z
N MET A 1 -7.90 -4.80 -31.67
CA MET A 1 -8.55 -6.06 -31.25
C MET A 1 -9.93 -5.69 -30.71
N GLN A 2 -11.00 -5.97 -31.45
CA GLN A 2 -12.36 -5.82 -30.91
C GLN A 2 -12.58 -6.97 -29.94
N LEU A 3 -12.65 -6.68 -28.64
CA LEU A 3 -13.06 -7.66 -27.64
C LEU A 3 -14.52 -8.01 -27.92
N ASP A 4 -14.76 -9.29 -28.15
CA ASP A 4 -16.11 -9.82 -28.28
C ASP A 4 -16.82 -9.70 -26.92
N LYS A 5 -17.89 -8.90 -26.88
CA LYS A 5 -18.64 -8.59 -25.65
C LYS A 5 -19.75 -9.61 -25.37
N THR A 6 -19.82 -10.71 -26.12
CA THR A 6 -20.86 -11.75 -25.96
C THR A 6 -20.42 -12.96 -25.14
N LEU A 7 -19.27 -12.92 -24.45
CA LEU A 7 -18.91 -13.96 -23.49
C LEU A 7 -19.89 -13.94 -22.31
N SER A 8 -20.73 -14.97 -22.20
CA SER A 8 -21.54 -15.24 -21.01
C SER A 8 -21.08 -16.53 -20.35
N PHE A 9 -21.00 -16.54 -19.02
CA PHE A 9 -20.56 -17.67 -18.20
C PHE A 9 -21.73 -18.35 -17.48
N ASP A 10 -22.94 -18.29 -18.05
CA ASP A 10 -24.17 -18.82 -17.45
C ASP A 10 -24.13 -20.34 -17.18
N GLU A 11 -23.18 -21.07 -17.79
CA GLU A 11 -22.95 -22.49 -17.53
C GLU A 11 -22.32 -22.76 -16.15
N PHE A 12 -21.74 -21.75 -15.50
CA PHE A 12 -21.18 -21.85 -14.16
C PHE A 12 -22.16 -21.29 -13.14
N ALA A 13 -22.73 -22.16 -12.31
CA ALA A 13 -23.54 -21.72 -11.18
C ALA A 13 -22.70 -20.85 -10.24
N LYS A 14 -23.24 -19.69 -9.86
CA LYS A 14 -22.60 -18.82 -8.86
C LYS A 14 -22.59 -19.54 -7.51
N ALA A 15 -21.39 -19.73 -6.94
CA ALA A 15 -21.25 -20.27 -5.60
C ALA A 15 -21.48 -19.15 -4.57
N SER A 16 -22.32 -19.43 -3.58
CA SER A 16 -22.59 -18.54 -2.46
C SER A 16 -21.46 -18.55 -1.43
N LEU A 17 -21.46 -17.59 -0.49
CA LEU A 17 -20.54 -17.61 0.65
C LEU A 17 -20.66 -18.91 1.46
N ALA A 18 -21.89 -19.45 1.59
CA ALA A 18 -22.14 -20.71 2.28
C ALA A 18 -21.50 -21.91 1.56
N ASP A 19 -21.58 -21.95 0.23
CA ASP A 19 -20.96 -23.01 -0.58
C ASP A 19 -19.44 -23.00 -0.43
N TRP A 20 -18.83 -21.81 -0.48
CA TRP A 20 -17.39 -21.63 -0.26
C TRP A 20 -16.96 -22.03 1.15
N LYS A 21 -17.72 -21.63 2.18
CA LYS A 21 -17.44 -22.04 3.56
C LYS A 21 -17.53 -23.56 3.72
N ALA A 22 -18.58 -24.19 3.19
CA ALA A 22 -18.75 -25.64 3.26
C ALA A 22 -17.60 -26.38 2.55
N LYS A 23 -17.18 -25.90 1.38
CA LYS A 23 -16.06 -26.45 0.62
C LYS A 23 -14.74 -26.29 1.39
N ALA A 24 -14.46 -25.10 1.92
CA ALA A 24 -13.27 -24.84 2.72
C ALA A 24 -13.21 -25.71 3.98
N THR A 25 -14.31 -25.81 4.73
CA THR A 25 -14.39 -26.69 5.91
C THR A 25 -14.15 -28.16 5.57
N LYS A 26 -14.72 -28.65 4.45
CA LYS A 26 -14.46 -30.01 3.99
C LYS A 26 -12.99 -30.26 3.68
N ASP A 27 -12.32 -29.30 3.03
CA ASP A 27 -10.92 -29.41 2.65
C ASP A 27 -9.96 -29.26 3.85
N LEU A 28 -10.39 -28.51 4.88
CA LEU A 28 -9.65 -28.32 6.15
C LEU A 28 -9.71 -29.53 7.11
N LYS A 29 -10.59 -30.50 6.85
CA LYS A 29 -10.77 -31.72 7.66
C LYS A 29 -11.03 -31.41 9.14
N GLU A 30 -10.03 -31.57 10.00
CA GLU A 30 -10.13 -31.42 11.46
C GLU A 30 -9.95 -29.96 11.91
N LYS A 31 -9.47 -29.06 11.03
CA LYS A 31 -9.25 -27.66 11.37
C LYS A 31 -10.51 -26.83 11.17
N SER A 32 -10.76 -25.94 12.11
CA SER A 32 -11.86 -24.98 12.01
C SER A 32 -11.53 -23.85 11.04
N LEU A 33 -12.52 -23.31 10.34
CA LEU A 33 -12.31 -22.18 9.42
C LEU A 33 -11.81 -20.93 10.17
N GLN A 34 -12.19 -20.80 11.45
CA GLN A 34 -11.80 -19.72 12.33
C GLN A 34 -10.28 -19.68 12.56
N GLU A 35 -9.58 -20.82 12.50
CA GLU A 35 -8.11 -20.86 12.60
C GLU A 35 -7.39 -20.18 11.44
N LEU A 36 -8.08 -19.95 10.31
CA LEU A 36 -7.52 -19.22 9.16
C LEU A 36 -7.75 -17.71 9.25
N THR A 37 -8.43 -17.24 10.30
CA THR A 37 -8.65 -15.81 10.54
C THR A 37 -7.31 -15.13 10.78
N TYR A 38 -7.04 -14.07 10.04
CA TYR A 38 -5.85 -13.25 10.22
C TYR A 38 -6.18 -12.06 11.12
N THR A 39 -5.31 -11.75 12.08
CA THR A 39 -5.43 -10.53 12.89
C THR A 39 -4.34 -9.55 12.47
N THR A 40 -4.75 -8.34 12.07
CA THR A 40 -3.82 -7.27 11.65
C THR A 40 -2.99 -6.76 12.82
N SER A 41 -1.96 -5.94 12.54
CA SER A 41 -1.17 -5.30 13.60
C SER A 41 -2.00 -4.43 14.54
N ASP A 42 -3.13 -3.92 14.06
CA ASP A 42 -4.06 -3.07 14.83
C ASP A 42 -5.24 -3.85 15.45
N GLY A 43 -5.20 -5.18 15.42
CA GLY A 43 -6.20 -6.03 16.06
C GLY A 43 -7.49 -6.24 15.26
N ILE A 44 -7.51 -5.90 13.97
CA ILE A 44 -8.67 -6.13 13.11
C ILE A 44 -8.68 -7.59 12.67
N SER A 45 -9.80 -8.28 12.91
CA SER A 45 -10.01 -9.67 12.52
C SER A 45 -10.47 -9.74 11.06
N LEU A 46 -9.72 -10.45 10.22
CA LEU A 46 -9.98 -10.62 8.80
C LEU A 46 -10.33 -12.08 8.48
N ASP A 47 -11.47 -12.26 7.82
CA ASP A 47 -11.90 -13.55 7.29
C ASP A 47 -10.91 -14.06 6.23
N PRO A 48 -10.75 -15.39 6.08
CA PRO A 48 -9.88 -15.97 5.06
C PRO A 48 -10.45 -15.85 3.64
N TYR A 49 -11.71 -15.42 3.49
CA TYR A 49 -12.41 -15.41 2.21
C TYR A 49 -13.45 -14.28 2.16
N TYR A 50 -13.45 -13.54 1.04
CA TYR A 50 -14.33 -12.41 0.81
C TYR A 50 -15.09 -12.54 -0.51
N THR A 51 -16.34 -12.11 -0.47
CA THR A 51 -17.32 -12.04 -1.56
C THR A 51 -18.10 -10.74 -1.43
N GLU A 52 -18.98 -10.49 -2.39
CA GLU A 52 -19.97 -9.42 -2.29
C GLU A 52 -20.87 -9.57 -1.04
N GLU A 53 -21.15 -10.81 -0.59
CA GLU A 53 -22.03 -11.08 0.55
C GLU A 53 -21.45 -10.67 1.91
N ASN A 54 -20.12 -10.61 2.05
CA ASN A 54 -19.43 -10.29 3.32
C ASN A 54 -18.42 -9.14 3.21
N SER A 55 -18.48 -8.38 2.12
CA SER A 55 -17.68 -7.16 1.93
C SER A 55 -18.57 -5.92 1.96
N LEU A 56 -17.94 -4.77 2.24
CA LEU A 56 -18.57 -3.47 2.09
C LEU A 56 -18.11 -2.91 0.75
N VAL A 57 -19.02 -2.69 -0.19
CA VAL A 57 -18.66 -2.07 -1.47
C VAL A 57 -18.65 -0.56 -1.29
N SER A 58 -17.46 0.01 -1.17
CA SER A 58 -17.22 1.46 -1.16
C SER A 58 -16.60 1.88 -2.48
N SER A 59 -17.38 2.51 -3.35
CA SER A 59 -16.83 3.10 -4.58
C SER A 59 -16.21 4.47 -4.26
N ASN A 60 -14.90 4.50 -4.05
CA ASN A 60 -14.16 5.75 -3.93
C ASN A 60 -13.20 5.87 -5.12
N ASN A 61 -13.34 6.93 -5.92
CA ASN A 61 -12.38 7.22 -6.99
C ASN A 61 -11.15 7.92 -6.41
N LEU A 62 -10.25 7.11 -5.86
CA LEU A 62 -9.00 7.56 -5.27
C LEU A 62 -7.93 7.76 -6.35
N SER A 63 -7.92 8.93 -7.01
CA SER A 63 -6.82 9.27 -7.94
C SER A 63 -5.62 9.86 -7.19
N SER A 64 -4.41 9.40 -7.49
CA SER A 64 -3.15 10.00 -7.02
C SER A 64 -2.13 9.99 -8.15
N ASN A 65 -1.50 11.15 -8.39
CA ASN A 65 -0.33 11.28 -9.25
C ASN A 65 0.90 11.44 -8.35
N TRP A 66 1.43 10.30 -7.92
CA TRP A 66 2.49 10.25 -6.94
C TRP A 66 3.84 10.75 -7.49
N GLN A 67 4.63 11.38 -6.63
CA GLN A 67 5.90 12.02 -6.97
C GLN A 67 7.07 11.32 -6.28
N ILE A 68 8.16 11.09 -7.03
CA ILE A 68 9.41 10.58 -6.51
C ILE A 68 10.07 11.71 -5.73
N THR A 69 10.25 11.49 -4.43
CA THR A 69 10.95 12.44 -3.55
C THR A 69 12.22 11.81 -3.02
N LEU A 70 13.29 12.58 -2.99
CA LEU A 70 14.59 12.10 -2.50
C LEU A 70 15.14 13.04 -1.43
N LEU A 71 15.54 12.47 -0.31
CA LEU A 71 16.27 13.17 0.73
C LEU A 71 17.75 13.25 0.35
N SER A 72 18.23 14.44 -0.01
CA SER A 72 19.63 14.68 -0.37
C SER A 72 20.00 16.16 -0.21
N SER A 73 21.30 16.43 -0.05
CA SER A 73 21.83 17.80 0.00
C SER A 73 22.00 18.45 -1.37
N SER A 74 21.92 17.66 -2.45
CA SER A 74 22.05 18.13 -3.83
C SER A 74 20.88 17.63 -4.68
N GLU A 75 20.42 18.45 -5.63
CA GLU A 75 19.46 18.02 -6.63
C GLU A 75 20.02 16.84 -7.44
N LEU A 76 19.16 15.84 -7.65
CA LEU A 76 19.50 14.65 -8.40
C LEU A 76 18.53 14.52 -9.58
N GLU A 77 19.06 14.22 -10.75
CA GLU A 77 18.25 14.06 -11.95
C GLU A 77 17.30 12.86 -11.83
N GLY A 78 16.08 13.01 -12.36
CA GLY A 78 15.07 11.95 -12.41
C GLY A 78 14.26 11.79 -11.12
N VAL A 79 14.19 12.82 -10.27
CA VAL A 79 13.19 12.91 -9.20
C VAL A 79 12.39 14.19 -9.37
N GLU A 80 11.10 14.18 -9.02
CA GLU A 80 10.26 15.38 -9.09
C GLU A 80 10.52 16.35 -7.93
N LYS A 81 10.99 15.85 -6.79
CA LYS A 81 11.30 16.68 -5.62
C LYS A 81 12.56 16.20 -4.90
N THR A 82 13.49 17.11 -4.64
CA THR A 82 14.58 16.89 -3.68
C THR A 82 14.28 17.66 -2.40
N ILE A 83 14.43 16.99 -1.26
CA ILE A 83 14.25 17.58 0.07
C ILE A 83 15.55 17.45 0.86
N THR A 84 15.80 18.39 1.75
CA THR A 84 16.94 18.38 2.69
C THR A 84 16.54 17.85 4.06
N SER A 85 15.23 17.86 4.36
CA SER A 85 14.66 17.33 5.60
C SER A 85 13.33 16.65 5.35
N LEU A 86 13.04 15.56 6.07
CA LEU A 86 11.73 14.90 6.03
C LEU A 86 10.58 15.81 6.48
N SER A 87 10.87 16.86 7.26
CA SER A 87 9.86 17.86 7.65
C SER A 87 9.24 18.60 6.46
N GLU A 88 9.90 18.62 5.29
CA GLU A 88 9.36 19.17 4.05
C GLU A 88 8.26 18.30 3.41
N LEU A 89 8.05 17.08 3.92
CA LEU A 89 6.90 16.23 3.62
C LEU A 89 5.73 16.46 4.59
N GLY A 90 5.86 17.40 5.53
CA GLY A 90 4.82 17.73 6.50
C GLY A 90 5.11 17.21 7.90
N LYS A 91 4.07 17.17 8.73
CA LYS A 91 4.18 16.68 10.10
C LYS A 91 4.42 15.18 10.12
N SER A 92 5.29 14.72 11.02
CA SER A 92 5.51 13.29 11.20
C SER A 92 4.29 12.64 11.87
N GLY A 93 3.69 11.68 11.18
CA GLY A 93 2.71 10.75 11.73
C GLY A 93 3.38 9.58 12.48
N GLY A 94 4.67 9.32 12.24
CA GLY A 94 5.38 8.14 12.74
C GLY A 94 5.04 6.89 11.92
N GLN A 95 5.10 5.71 12.53
CA GLN A 95 4.71 4.46 11.88
C GLN A 95 3.23 4.46 11.50
N LEU A 96 2.90 3.87 10.35
CA LEU A 96 1.52 3.75 9.84
C LEU A 96 0.70 2.72 10.64
N LEU A 97 0.33 3.09 11.86
CA LEU A 97 -0.50 2.35 12.81
C LEU A 97 -1.81 3.10 13.04
N LEU A 98 -2.88 2.38 13.40
CA LEU A 98 -4.22 2.95 13.60
C LEU A 98 -4.22 4.15 14.56
N GLU A 99 -3.52 4.05 15.69
CA GLU A 99 -3.41 5.11 16.69
C GLU A 99 -2.73 6.38 16.18
N ASN A 100 -1.90 6.26 15.14
CA ASN A 100 -1.17 7.37 14.56
C ASN A 100 -1.95 8.07 13.44
N LEU A 101 -2.97 7.44 12.86
CA LEU A 101 -3.73 8.00 11.73
C LEU A 101 -4.42 9.31 12.09
N ILE A 102 -4.86 9.47 13.35
CA ILE A 102 -5.46 10.71 13.85
C ILE A 102 -4.51 11.92 13.77
N LYS A 103 -3.20 11.70 13.67
CA LYS A 103 -2.22 12.80 13.53
C LYS A 103 -2.30 13.50 12.19
N ALA A 104 -2.96 12.90 11.20
CA ALA A 104 -3.28 13.57 9.95
C ALA A 104 -4.41 14.60 10.09
N GLN A 105 -5.22 14.50 11.15
CA GLN A 105 -6.36 15.39 11.36
C GLN A 105 -5.89 16.85 11.50
N ASN A 106 -6.52 17.74 10.75
CA ASN A 106 -6.22 19.18 10.70
C ASN A 106 -4.82 19.54 10.18
N GLU A 107 -4.07 18.60 9.63
CA GLU A 107 -2.79 18.88 9.00
C GLU A 107 -2.97 19.06 7.49
N THR A 108 -2.25 20.03 6.93
CA THR A 108 -2.23 20.21 5.46
C THR A 108 -1.35 19.17 4.78
N LYS A 109 -0.26 18.75 5.44
CA LYS A 109 0.69 17.75 4.97
C LYS A 109 1.14 16.89 6.13
N VAL A 110 1.11 15.58 5.93
CA VAL A 110 1.59 14.59 6.91
C VAL A 110 2.43 13.53 6.18
N TYR A 111 3.44 12.99 6.85
CA TYR A 111 4.13 11.81 6.35
C TYR A 111 4.11 10.67 7.36
N PHE A 112 4.01 9.44 6.86
CA PHE A 112 4.10 8.22 7.66
C PHE A 112 5.27 7.36 7.21
N GLU A 113 5.85 6.61 8.16
CA GLU A 113 6.87 5.61 7.90
C GLU A 113 6.21 4.27 7.61
N LEU A 114 6.57 3.67 6.47
CA LEU A 114 6.01 2.42 6.00
C LEU A 114 6.99 1.26 6.17
N GLY A 115 6.49 0.16 6.74
CA GLY A 115 7.17 -1.13 6.76
C GLY A 115 6.64 -2.08 5.69
N THR A 116 6.84 -3.38 5.89
CA THR A 116 6.47 -4.43 4.92
C THR A 116 5.05 -4.98 5.08
N LEU A 117 4.18 -4.35 5.89
CA LEU A 117 2.77 -4.75 6.05
C LEU A 117 1.96 -4.32 4.83
N PHE A 118 2.18 -4.98 3.68
CA PHE A 118 1.73 -4.54 2.36
C PHE A 118 0.23 -4.20 2.29
N TYR A 119 -0.65 -5.12 2.70
CA TYR A 119 -2.10 -4.91 2.63
C TYR A 119 -2.61 -3.87 3.62
N GLU A 120 -2.02 -3.84 4.82
CA GLU A 120 -2.37 -2.86 5.84
C GLU A 120 -1.94 -1.45 5.42
N ASN A 121 -0.76 -1.30 4.81
CA ASN A 121 -0.32 -0.01 4.29
C ASN A 121 -1.32 0.53 3.26
N ILE A 122 -1.76 -0.32 2.32
CA ILE A 122 -2.73 0.05 1.29
C ILE A 122 -4.03 0.51 1.93
N ALA A 123 -4.60 -0.30 2.83
CA ALA A 123 -5.88 0.00 3.46
C ALA A 123 -5.81 1.27 4.33
N LYS A 124 -4.76 1.44 5.15
CA LYS A 124 -4.60 2.62 6.01
C LYS A 124 -4.40 3.91 5.22
N LEU A 125 -3.61 3.88 4.15
CA LEU A 125 -3.45 5.05 3.28
C LEU A 125 -4.76 5.40 2.57
N ARG A 126 -5.49 4.40 2.05
CA ARG A 126 -6.84 4.62 1.48
C ARG A 126 -7.79 5.20 2.52
N ALA A 127 -7.81 4.65 3.74
CA ALA A 127 -8.66 5.12 4.83
C ALA A 127 -8.34 6.57 5.22
N LEU A 128 -7.05 6.93 5.32
CA LEU A 128 -6.62 8.30 5.56
C LEU A 128 -7.11 9.26 4.47
N ARG A 129 -7.05 8.87 3.19
CA ARG A 129 -7.54 9.70 2.08
C ARG A 129 -9.05 9.90 2.12
N ILE A 130 -9.80 8.87 2.51
CA ILE A 130 -11.25 8.95 2.67
C ILE A 130 -11.61 9.86 3.85
N ALA A 131 -10.90 9.71 4.97
CA ALA A 131 -11.15 10.47 6.19
C ALA A 131 -10.70 11.94 6.10
N PHE A 132 -9.58 12.20 5.42
CA PHE A 132 -8.92 13.51 5.33
C PHE A 132 -8.60 13.86 3.87
N PRO A 133 -9.61 14.14 3.03
CA PRO A 133 -9.43 14.31 1.59
C PRO A 133 -8.57 15.51 1.19
N ASP A 134 -8.50 16.54 2.05
CA ASP A 134 -7.73 17.77 1.81
C ASP A 134 -6.28 17.67 2.34
N THR A 135 -5.93 16.61 3.05
CA THR A 135 -4.58 16.40 3.60
C THR A 135 -3.69 15.71 2.58
N GLU A 136 -2.52 16.29 2.29
CA GLU A 136 -1.47 15.63 1.51
C GLU A 136 -0.82 14.54 2.37
N ILE A 137 -0.93 13.28 1.91
CA ILE A 137 -0.43 12.11 2.64
C ILE A 137 0.82 11.60 1.94
N ASN A 138 1.95 11.70 2.63
CA ASN A 138 3.26 11.34 2.13
C ASN A 138 3.78 10.06 2.81
N ALA A 139 4.63 9.33 2.10
CA ALA A 139 5.21 8.08 2.56
C ALA A 139 6.73 8.17 2.62
N VAL A 140 7.29 7.77 3.75
CA VAL A 140 8.72 7.55 3.93
C VAL A 140 8.95 6.06 4.12
N VAL A 141 9.90 5.50 3.39
CA VAL A 141 10.24 4.08 3.47
C VAL A 141 11.65 3.93 4.05
N PRO A 142 11.77 3.73 5.37
CA PRO A 142 13.07 3.54 6.01
C PRO A 142 13.69 2.18 5.67
N ALA A 143 14.98 2.03 5.97
CA ALA A 143 15.64 0.73 6.04
C ALA A 143 15.38 0.10 7.42
N SER A 144 15.30 -1.22 7.48
CA SER A 144 15.24 -1.96 8.74
C SER A 144 16.64 -2.42 9.14
N ASP A 145 16.88 -2.51 10.45
CA ASP A 145 18.08 -3.17 10.97
C ASP A 145 18.01 -4.67 10.65
N ASP A 146 18.89 -5.13 9.75
CA ASP A 146 18.94 -6.50 9.24
C ASP A 146 20.42 -6.90 9.09
N GLU A 147 20.76 -8.13 9.50
CA GLU A 147 22.12 -8.67 9.36
C GLU A 147 22.59 -8.62 7.90
N PHE A 148 21.66 -8.84 6.96
CA PHE A 148 21.90 -8.74 5.52
C PHE A 148 21.26 -7.47 4.98
N THR A 149 21.99 -6.37 5.07
CA THR A 149 21.52 -5.02 4.71
C THR A 149 20.86 -4.94 3.33
N HIS A 150 21.31 -5.71 2.34
CA HIS A 150 20.72 -5.72 0.99
C HIS A 150 19.28 -6.26 0.93
N ASN A 151 18.81 -7.00 1.95
CA ASN A 151 17.41 -7.39 2.09
C ASN A 151 16.49 -6.16 2.10
N ASN A 152 16.98 -5.00 2.57
CA ASN A 152 16.22 -3.76 2.55
C ASN A 152 15.82 -3.34 1.14
N LEU A 153 16.58 -3.65 0.08
CA LEU A 153 16.15 -3.33 -1.29
C LEU A 153 14.81 -4.00 -1.65
N VAL A 154 14.62 -5.26 -1.22
CA VAL A 154 13.37 -6.00 -1.42
C VAL A 154 12.27 -5.44 -0.52
N ARG A 155 12.55 -5.23 0.77
CA ARG A 155 11.59 -4.69 1.74
C ARG A 155 11.07 -3.31 1.32
N GLN A 156 11.98 -2.43 0.90
CA GLN A 156 11.66 -1.08 0.47
C GLN A 156 10.88 -1.07 -0.85
N THR A 157 11.15 -2.01 -1.75
CA THR A 157 10.33 -2.18 -2.97
C THR A 157 8.90 -2.57 -2.63
N ILE A 158 8.70 -3.52 -1.71
CA ILE A 158 7.37 -3.94 -1.24
C ILE A 158 6.62 -2.77 -0.59
N ALA A 159 7.29 -2.05 0.31
CA ALA A 159 6.71 -0.90 1.00
C ALA A 159 6.35 0.23 0.02
N ALA A 160 7.25 0.56 -0.92
CA ALA A 160 7.00 1.57 -1.95
C ALA A 160 5.82 1.19 -2.85
N ALA A 161 5.73 -0.06 -3.30
CA ALA A 161 4.59 -0.54 -4.08
C ALA A 161 3.26 -0.39 -3.31
N SER A 162 3.25 -0.73 -2.01
CA SER A 162 2.06 -0.52 -1.17
C SER A 162 1.70 0.95 -0.98
N ALA A 163 2.71 1.84 -0.93
CA ALA A 163 2.49 3.29 -0.83
C ALA A 163 1.84 3.85 -2.11
N ILE A 164 2.27 3.38 -3.28
CA ILE A 164 1.70 3.75 -4.58
C ILE A 164 0.24 3.29 -4.66
N ILE A 165 -0.02 2.00 -4.38
CA ILE A 165 -1.38 1.44 -4.44
C ILE A 165 -2.30 2.08 -3.39
N GLY A 166 -1.78 2.42 -2.22
CA GLY A 166 -2.50 3.15 -1.18
C GLY A 166 -2.78 4.63 -1.52
N GLY A 167 -2.14 5.16 -2.57
CA GLY A 167 -2.39 6.50 -3.08
C GLY A 167 -1.60 7.62 -2.39
N ALA A 168 -0.40 7.36 -1.86
CA ALA A 168 0.47 8.40 -1.32
C ALA A 168 0.82 9.48 -2.37
N ASN A 169 1.00 10.72 -1.94
CA ASN A 169 1.30 11.87 -2.80
C ASN A 169 2.81 11.96 -3.11
N HIS A 170 3.65 11.96 -2.08
CA HIS A 170 5.10 11.87 -2.22
C HIS A 170 5.61 10.57 -1.61
N ILE A 171 6.56 9.92 -2.29
CA ILE A 171 7.21 8.70 -1.78
C ILE A 171 8.71 8.94 -1.72
N CYS A 172 9.28 8.76 -0.53
CA CYS A 172 10.71 8.92 -0.26
C CYS A 172 11.28 7.63 0.34
N ILE A 173 12.15 6.95 -0.41
CA ILE A 173 12.89 5.78 0.08
C ILE A 173 14.21 6.26 0.68
N LEU A 174 14.49 5.87 1.93
CA LEU A 174 15.76 6.16 2.58
C LEU A 174 16.84 5.15 2.17
N PRO A 175 18.14 5.48 2.28
CA PRO A 175 19.22 4.56 1.96
C PRO A 175 19.07 3.19 2.65
N PHE A 176 19.09 2.12 1.85
CA PHE A 176 18.91 0.73 2.30
C PHE A 176 19.92 0.28 3.38
N ASN A 177 21.05 0.99 3.49
CA ASN A 177 22.16 0.71 4.40
C ASN A 177 22.40 1.83 5.43
N HIS A 178 21.45 2.76 5.59
CA HIS A 178 21.56 3.92 6.50
C HIS A 178 22.73 4.88 6.19
N GLN A 179 23.43 4.70 5.08
CA GLN A 179 24.55 5.54 4.68
C GLN A 179 24.14 6.41 3.50
N ASP A 180 24.46 7.69 3.58
CA ASP A 180 24.19 8.65 2.50
C ASP A 180 25.34 8.66 1.48
N THR A 181 25.36 7.66 0.61
CA THR A 181 26.37 7.51 -0.46
C THR A 181 25.70 7.65 -1.82
N ASN A 182 26.47 8.03 -2.83
CA ASN A 182 25.97 8.09 -4.21
C ASN A 182 25.32 6.77 -4.67
N GLN A 183 25.87 5.62 -4.25
CA GLN A 183 25.32 4.31 -4.60
C GLN A 183 23.99 4.03 -3.90
N SER A 184 23.91 4.27 -2.60
CA SER A 184 22.71 3.98 -1.81
C SER A 184 21.55 4.91 -2.17
N LEU A 185 21.81 6.21 -2.37
CA LEU A 185 20.83 7.16 -2.91
C LEU A 185 20.34 6.76 -4.30
N ARG A 186 21.27 6.34 -5.18
CA ARG A 186 20.90 5.87 -6.52
C ARG A 186 20.00 4.64 -6.46
N LEU A 187 20.28 3.68 -5.59
CA LEU A 187 19.44 2.49 -5.44
C LEU A 187 18.05 2.84 -4.90
N ALA A 188 17.97 3.70 -3.88
CA ALA A 188 16.69 4.18 -3.35
C ALA A 188 15.84 4.88 -4.43
N LYS A 189 16.44 5.78 -5.20
CA LYS A 189 15.78 6.44 -6.34
C LYS A 189 15.33 5.44 -7.40
N ASN A 190 16.22 4.52 -7.78
CA ASN A 190 15.98 3.60 -8.88
C ASN A 190 14.81 2.64 -8.62
N ILE A 191 14.55 2.25 -7.37
CA ILE A 191 13.35 1.47 -7.02
C ILE A 191 12.09 2.21 -7.49
N LEU A 192 11.96 3.50 -7.17
CA LEU A 192 10.79 4.29 -7.56
C LEU A 192 10.73 4.53 -9.07
N LEU A 193 11.87 4.77 -9.73
CA LEU A 193 11.92 4.94 -11.17
C LEU A 193 11.46 3.68 -11.93
N LEU A 194 11.89 2.49 -11.47
CA LEU A 194 11.47 1.21 -12.05
C LEU A 194 9.97 0.97 -11.86
N LEU A 195 9.44 1.24 -10.66
CA LEU A 195 8.00 1.12 -10.40
C LEU A 195 7.21 2.09 -11.29
N LYS A 196 7.68 3.32 -11.46
CA LYS A 196 7.03 4.36 -12.27
C LYS A 196 7.08 4.06 -13.77
N SER A 197 8.25 3.71 -14.28
CA SER A 197 8.56 3.72 -15.73
C SER A 197 8.52 2.34 -16.37
N GLU A 198 8.69 1.27 -15.61
CA GLU A 198 8.78 -0.10 -16.14
C GLU A 198 7.65 -1.01 -15.64
N SER A 199 7.01 -0.67 -14.51
CA SER A 199 5.94 -1.48 -13.91
C SER A 199 4.53 -0.93 -14.14
N TYR A 200 4.37 0.13 -14.94
CA TYR A 200 3.11 0.83 -15.22
C TYR A 200 2.36 1.33 -13.96
N MET A 201 3.03 1.43 -12.81
CA MET A 201 2.39 1.89 -11.57
C MET A 201 2.10 3.40 -11.55
N ALA A 202 2.54 4.14 -12.57
CA ALA A 202 2.12 5.51 -12.81
C ALA A 202 0.73 5.59 -13.48
N ASP A 203 0.37 4.57 -14.26
CA ASP A 203 -0.81 4.60 -15.13
C ASP A 203 -2.05 3.99 -14.46
N ILE A 204 -1.85 3.19 -13.41
CA ILE A 204 -2.93 2.56 -12.67
C ILE A 204 -3.43 3.51 -11.58
N GLN A 205 -4.70 3.90 -11.69
CA GLN A 205 -5.41 4.64 -10.66
C GLN A 205 -6.20 3.68 -9.78
N ASP A 206 -6.11 3.87 -8.46
CA ASP A 206 -6.78 3.08 -7.43
C ASP A 206 -6.80 1.55 -7.67
N ALA A 207 -5.64 0.92 -7.82
CA ALA A 207 -5.53 -0.51 -8.15
C ALA A 207 -6.25 -1.46 -7.16
N ALA A 208 -6.46 -0.99 -5.93
CA ALA A 208 -7.14 -1.73 -4.87
C ALA A 208 -8.67 -1.67 -4.95
N SER A 209 -9.23 -0.78 -5.77
CA SER A 209 -10.68 -0.58 -5.90
C SER A 209 -11.38 -1.87 -6.31
N GLY A 210 -12.45 -2.22 -5.58
CA GLY A 210 -13.24 -3.42 -5.87
C GLY A 210 -12.67 -4.73 -5.34
N SER A 211 -11.48 -4.72 -4.73
CA SER A 211 -11.02 -5.86 -3.93
C SER A 211 -11.85 -5.95 -2.65
N TRP A 212 -12.74 -6.95 -2.56
CA TRP A 212 -13.59 -7.15 -1.39
C TRP A 212 -12.82 -7.21 -0.06
N PHE A 213 -11.60 -7.73 -0.09
CA PHE A 213 -10.69 -7.79 1.04
C PHE A 213 -10.20 -6.39 1.46
N LEU A 214 -9.70 -5.59 0.51
CA LEU A 214 -9.16 -4.27 0.80
C LEU A 214 -10.27 -3.28 1.14
N GLU A 215 -11.43 -3.36 0.50
CA GLU A 215 -12.60 -2.54 0.85
C GLU A 215 -13.12 -2.84 2.25
N LYS A 216 -13.02 -4.09 2.72
CA LYS A 216 -13.40 -4.44 4.10
C LYS A 216 -12.39 -3.95 5.14
N LEU A 217 -11.10 -3.97 4.80
CA LEU A 217 -10.02 -3.56 5.70
C LEU A 217 -9.84 -2.04 5.77
N THR A 218 -10.18 -1.32 4.70
CA THR A 218 -10.17 0.16 4.61
C THR A 218 -11.28 0.76 5.47
#